data_AF-A0A7W0NDD9-F1
#
_entry.id   AF-A0A7W0NDD9-F1
#
_cell.length_a   1.000
_cell.length_b   1.000
_cell.length_c   1.000
_cell.angle_alpha   90.00
_cell.angle_beta   90.00
_cell.angle_gamma   90.00
#
_symmetry.space_group_name_H-M   'P 1'
#
loop_
_entity.id
_entity.type
_entity.pdbx_description
1 polymer ?
#
loop_
_entity_poly.entity_id
_entity_poly.type
_entity_poly.pdbx_seq_one_letter_code
_entity_poly.pdbx_strand_id
1 'polypeptide(L)' 'MTNVFAVVGEHRQQPGRLLLLGDDGRFYACAPSSPTQPIEVQPSEDWTVDPGQPSVMSQPAAHRFASRN' A
#
# COMPACT_ATOMS: atom_id res chain seq x y z
N MET A 1 -4.56 18.19 -3.73
CA MET A 1 -5.01 16.97 -3.04
C MET A 1 -4.01 15.87 -3.35
N THR A 2 -3.34 15.30 -2.35
CA THR A 2 -2.47 14.13 -2.52
C THR A 2 -3.30 12.90 -2.21
N ASN A 3 -3.56 12.03 -3.19
CA ASN A 3 -4.21 10.75 -2.92
C ASN A 3 -3.22 9.85 -2.16
N VAL A 4 -3.65 9.33 -1.02
CA VAL A 4 -2.83 8.46 -0.18
C VAL A 4 -3.17 7.02 -0.52
N PHE A 5 -2.16 6.25 -0.91
CA PHE A 5 -2.31 4.84 -1.19
C PHE A 5 -1.42 4.04 -0.26
N ALA A 6 -1.96 3.00 0.36
CA ALA A 6 -1.19 2.03 1.11
C ALA A 6 -0.90 0.83 0.21
N VAL A 7 0.36 0.41 0.10
CA VAL A 7 0.67 -0.91 -0.47
C VAL A 7 0.11 -1.94 0.51
N VAL A 8 -0.60 -2.95 0.02
CA VAL A 8 -1.20 -4.03 0.82
C VAL A 8 -0.80 -5.42 0.32
N GLY A 9 -0.10 -5.50 -0.81
CA GLY A 9 0.32 -6.77 -1.37
C GLY A 9 0.98 -6.64 -2.74
N GLU A 10 1.21 -7.78 -3.37
CA GLU A 10 1.79 -7.89 -4.70
C GLU A 10 1.16 -9.02 -5.53
N HIS A 11 1.30 -8.94 -6.84
CA HIS A 11 0.75 -9.92 -7.77
C HIS A 11 1.63 -11.18 -7.83
N ARG A 12 1.05 -12.35 -7.60
CA ARG A 12 1.76 -13.64 -7.54
C ARG A 12 2.51 -13.99 -8.83
N GLN A 13 1.88 -13.70 -9.97
CA GLN A 13 2.42 -14.07 -11.29
C GLN A 13 3.21 -12.95 -11.96
N GLN A 14 3.17 -11.73 -11.42
CA GLN A 14 3.75 -10.53 -12.04
C GLN A 14 4.58 -9.79 -11.00
N PRO A 15 5.80 -10.27 -10.70
CA PRO A 15 6.69 -9.62 -9.76
C PRO A 15 6.95 -8.18 -10.22
N GLY A 16 6.59 -7.22 -9.37
CA GLY A 16 6.62 -5.79 -9.67
C GLY A 16 5.23 -5.13 -9.80
N ARG A 17 4.15 -5.90 -9.86
CA ARG A 17 2.80 -5.34 -9.78
C ARG A 17 2.34 -5.32 -8.34
N LEU A 18 2.15 -4.13 -7.79
CA LEU A 18 1.76 -3.91 -6.39
C LEU A 18 0.27 -3.70 -6.27
N LEU A 19 -0.33 -4.31 -5.24
CA LEU A 19 -1.69 -4.04 -4.81
C LEU A 19 -1.68 -2.88 -3.82
N LEU A 20 -2.45 -1.86 -4.13
CA LEU A 20 -2.64 -0.66 -3.35
C LEU A 20 -4.08 -0.61 -2.81
N LEU A 21 -4.26 -0.05 -1.63
CA LEU A 21 -5.54 0.30 -1.03
C LEU A 21 -5.61 1.83 -0.94
N GLY A 22 -6.59 2.42 -1.62
CA GLY A 22 -6.90 3.85 -1.49
C GLY A 22 -7.61 4.17 -0.19
N ASP A 23 -7.59 5.44 0.21
CA ASP A 23 -8.34 5.93 1.38
C ASP A 23 -9.86 5.83 1.20
N ASP A 24 -10.31 5.67 -0.04
CA ASP A 24 -11.69 5.39 -0.44
C ASP A 24 -12.11 3.92 -0.25
N GLY A 25 -11.18 3.07 0.21
CA GLY A 25 -11.42 1.64 0.43
C GLY A 25 -11.39 0.81 -0.85
N ARG A 26 -10.93 1.37 -1.98
CA ARG A 26 -10.80 0.65 -3.25
C ARG A 26 -9.40 0.13 -3.45
N PHE A 27 -9.30 -0.98 -4.18
CA PHE A 27 -8.03 -1.58 -4.53
C PHE A 27 -7.54 -1.08 -5.89
N TYR A 28 -6.24 -0.81 -5.97
CA TYR A 28 -5.59 -0.35 -7.18
C TYR A 28 -4.33 -1.16 -7.46
N ALA A 29 -4.03 -1.40 -8.74
CA ALA A 29 -2.78 -1.99 -9.17
C ALA A 29 -1.82 -0.89 -9.63
N CYS A 30 -0.60 -0.91 -9.11
CA CYS A 30 0.51 -0.11 -9.62
C CYS A 30 1.51 -1.03 -10.32
N ALA A 31 1.88 -0.70 -11.55
CA ALA A 31 2.88 -1.43 -12.32
C ALA A 31 4.04 -0.47 -12.68
N PRO A 32 5.30 -0.95 -12.72
CA PRO A 32 6.44 -0.15 -13.12
C PRO A 32 6.34 0.35 -14.57
N SER A 33 5.57 -0.35 -15.41
CA SER A 33 5.26 0.03 -16.78
C SER A 33 4.21 1.15 -16.89
N SER A 34 3.55 1.53 -15.79
CA SER A 34 2.59 2.64 -15.73
C SER A 34 2.72 3.38 -14.40
N PRO A 35 3.86 4.06 -14.17
CA PRO A 35 4.19 4.68 -12.88
C PRO A 35 3.28 5.87 -12.53
N THR A 36 2.50 6.36 -13.48
CA THR A 36 1.78 7.64 -13.36
C THR A 36 0.33 7.50 -12.90
N GLN A 37 -0.27 6.31 -12.96
CA GLN A 37 -1.68 6.12 -12.57
C GLN A 37 -1.95 4.70 -12.04
N PRO A 38 -2.31 4.55 -10.75
CA PRO A 38 -2.88 3.33 -10.23
C PRO A 38 -4.18 2.99 -10.97
N ILE A 39 -4.37 1.73 -11.36
CA ILE A 39 -5.56 1.25 -12.05
C ILE A 39 -6.46 0.56 -11.04
N GLU A 40 -7.74 0.92 -10.95
CA GLU A 40 -8.69 0.23 -10.07
C GLU A 40 -8.79 -1.25 -10.45
N VAL A 41 -8.63 -2.14 -9.48
CA VAL A 41 -8.69 -3.60 -9.68
C VAL A 41 -9.52 -4.25 -8.59
N GLN A 42 -10.10 -5.40 -8.90
CA GLN A 42 -10.69 -6.25 -7.87
C GLN A 42 -9.62 -7.14 -7.25
N PRO A 43 -9.57 -7.26 -5.92
CA PRO A 43 -8.69 -8.22 -5.26
C PRO A 43 -9.17 -9.64 -5.59
N SER A 44 -8.33 -10.38 -6.29
CA SER A 44 -8.51 -11.79 -6.64
C SER A 44 -7.45 -12.67 -5.95
N GLU A 45 -7.59 -14.00 -6.02
CA GLU A 45 -6.62 -14.96 -5.44
C GLU A 45 -5.21 -14.89 -6.07
N ASP A 46 -5.07 -14.20 -7.20
CA ASP A 46 -3.79 -13.87 -7.84
C ASP A 46 -2.97 -12.82 -7.08
N TRP A 47 -3.56 -12.16 -6.09
CA TRP A 47 -2.88 -11.20 -5.23
C TRP A 47 -2.49 -11.85 -3.91
N THR A 48 -1.21 -11.75 -3.58
CA THR A 48 -0.74 -12.03 -2.23
C THR A 48 -0.86 -10.76 -1.42
N VAL A 49 -1.88 -10.70 -0.57
CA VAL A 49 -1.99 -9.68 0.48
C VAL A 49 -1.02 -10.09 1.58
N ASP A 50 -0.11 -9.20 1.97
CA ASP A 50 0.80 -9.48 3.08
C ASP A 50 0.03 -9.34 4.40
N PRO A 51 -0.20 -10.44 5.16
CA PRO A 51 -0.94 -10.37 6.42
C PRO A 51 -0.12 -9.72 7.55
N GLY A 52 1.14 -9.37 7.30
CA GLY A 52 2.08 -8.81 8.25
C GLY A 52 2.18 -7.28 8.19
N GLN A 53 1.53 -6.60 7.26
CA GLN A 53 1.52 -5.14 7.27
C GLN A 53 0.73 -4.62 8.47
N PRO A 54 1.38 -3.93 9.42
CA PRO A 54 0.66 -3.32 10.51
C PRO A 54 -0.29 -2.30 9.90
N SER A 55 -1.57 -2.40 10.26
CA SER A 55 -2.58 -1.42 9.90
C SER A 55 -2.00 -0.03 10.12
N VAL A 56 -1.90 0.76 9.06
CA VAL A 56 -1.41 2.16 9.09
C VAL A 56 -2.29 3.07 9.98
N MET A 57 -3.32 2.51 10.60
CA MET A 57 -4.17 3.11 11.63
C MET A 57 -3.56 3.10 13.06
N SER A 58 -2.28 2.77 13.23
CA SER A 58 -1.60 2.89 14.55
C SER A 58 -0.15 3.35 14.42
N GLN A 59 0.08 4.48 13.76
CA GLN A 59 1.27 5.30 14.04
C GLN A 59 0.83 6.70 14.50
N PRO A 60 0.62 6.94 15.81
CA PRO A 60 1.07 8.21 16.34
C PRO A 60 2.59 8.23 16.17
N ALA A 61 3.10 9.09 15.30
CA ALA A 61 4.51 9.45 15.24
C ALA A 61 4.92 10.07 16.59
N ALA A 62 5.21 9.23 17.58
CA ALA A 62 5.60 9.62 18.92
C ALA A 62 6.93 8.97 19.30
N HIS A 63 7.93 9.03 18.40
CA HIS A 63 9.32 8.96 18.84
C HIS A 63 9.81 10.37 19.18
N ARG A 64 9.18 10.98 20.19
CA ARG A 64 9.77 12.06 20.98
C ARG A 64 10.78 11.41 21.92
N PHE A 65 11.96 11.04 21.42
CA PHE A 65 13.10 10.80 22.30
C PHE A 65 13.86 12.11 22.45
N ALA A 66 13.66 12.69 23.63
CA ALA A 66 14.25 13.92 24.10
C ALA A 66 15.79 13.89 24.03
N SER A 67 16.35 15.07 23.76
CA SER A 67 17.73 15.43 24.08
C SER A 67 18.14 14.88 25.43
N ARG A 68 19.21 14.09 25.49
CA ARG A 68 19.87 13.78 26.75
C ARG A 68 21.18 14.57 26.83
N ASN A 69 21.13 15.51 27.76
CA ASN A 69 22.20 16.32 28.33
C ASN A 69 23.30 15.47 28.96
#